data_AF-A0A4W5P7I8-F1
#
_entry.id   AF-A0A4W5P7I8-F1
#
_cell.length_a   1.000
_cell.length_b   1.000
_cell.length_c   1.000
_cell.angle_alpha   90.00
_cell.angle_beta   90.00
_cell.angle_gamma   90.00
#
_symmetry.space_group_name_H-M   'P 1'
#
loop_
_entity.id
_entity.type
_entity.pdbx_description
1 polymer ?
#
loop_
_entity_poly.entity_id
_entity_poly.type
_entity_poly.pdbx_seq_one_letter_code
_entity_poly.pdbx_strand_id
1 'polypeptide(L)'
;MLTVSGPLSDLLKWILSHLTGGIVKREMYGHGIGRFTKEEVYTLMEKDMRTLATLLGDKKYLMGPKLSMVDATVFSHLAPAMWTLPGTRPEQLIKGELTTNHIACHG
;
A
#
# COMPACT_ATOMS: atom_id res chain seq x y z
N MET A 1 14.27 8.99 -0.93
CA MET A 1 15.38 8.17 -1.47
C MET A 1 16.70 8.81 -1.04
N LEU A 2 17.57 8.07 -0.36
CA LEU A 2 18.93 8.54 -0.07
C LEU A 2 19.68 8.66 -1.39
N THR A 3 20.02 9.88 -1.81
CA THR A 3 20.81 10.12 -3.02
C THR A 3 22.26 9.74 -2.74
N VAL A 4 22.58 8.45 -2.92
CA VAL A 4 23.95 7.97 -2.84
C VAL A 4 24.59 8.22 -4.21
N SER A 5 25.36 9.30 -4.32
CA SER A 5 26.12 9.66 -5.52
C SER A 5 27.60 9.41 -5.29
N GLY A 6 28.25 8.62 -6.13
CA GLY A 6 29.70 8.34 -6.06
C GLY A 6 30.10 7.02 -6.73
N PRO A 7 31.41 6.74 -6.90
CA PRO A 7 31.90 5.56 -7.62
C PRO A 7 31.53 4.21 -6.98
N LEU A 8 31.13 4.20 -5.70
CA LEU A 8 30.62 3.01 -5.00
C LEU A 8 29.07 2.95 -4.92
N SER A 9 28.34 3.86 -5.58
CA SER A 9 26.89 3.96 -5.42
C SER A 9 26.16 2.68 -5.83
N ASP A 10 26.62 2.01 -6.88
CA ASP A 10 25.91 0.85 -7.42
C ASP A 10 26.14 -0.40 -6.58
N LEU A 11 27.35 -0.56 -6.03
CA LEU A 11 27.63 -1.58 -5.02
C LEU A 11 26.80 -1.33 -3.74
N LEU A 12 26.72 -0.09 -3.27
CA LEU A 12 25.93 0.23 -2.08
C LEU A 12 24.43 0.02 -2.31
N LYS A 13 23.88 0.43 -3.47
CA LYS A 13 22.49 0.14 -3.85
C LYS A 13 22.23 -1.37 -3.89
N TRP A 14 23.16 -2.16 -4.42
CA TRP A 14 23.05 -3.62 -4.46
C TRP A 14 23.02 -4.23 -3.06
N ILE A 15 23.95 -3.84 -2.18
CA ILE A 15 23.99 -4.28 -0.77
C ILE A 15 22.69 -3.89 -0.05
N LEU A 16 22.27 -2.63 -0.16
CA LEU A 16 21.05 -2.12 0.46
C LEU A 16 19.81 -2.86 -0.05
N SER A 17 19.73 -3.16 -1.34
CA SER A 17 18.61 -3.91 -1.92
C SER A 17 18.51 -5.33 -1.33
N HIS A 18 19.64 -6.01 -1.14
CA HIS A 18 19.64 -7.36 -0.56
C HIS A 18 19.30 -7.34 0.94
N LEU A 19 19.85 -6.39 1.69
CA LEU A 19 19.57 -6.23 3.12
C LEU A 19 18.10 -5.89 3.37
N THR A 20 17.57 -4.90 2.65
CA THR A 20 16.16 -4.50 2.77
C THR A 20 15.21 -5.63 2.38
N GLY A 21 15.51 -6.38 1.31
CA GLY A 21 14.74 -7.55 0.92
C GLY A 21 14.71 -8.65 1.98
N GLY A 22 15.84 -8.93 2.65
CA GLY A 22 15.92 -9.89 3.75
C GLY A 22 15.10 -9.46 4.97
N ILE A 23 15.19 -8.18 5.36
CA ILE A 23 14.43 -7.61 6.47
C ILE A 23 12.93 -7.69 6.18
N VAL A 24 12.48 -7.24 5.00
CA VAL A 24 11.06 -7.27 4.61
C VAL A 24 10.52 -8.68 4.67
N LYS A 25 11.23 -9.68 4.12
CA LYS A 25 10.80 -11.09 4.18
C LYS A 25 10.66 -11.59 5.62
N ARG A 26 11.61 -11.24 6.49
CA ARG A 26 11.58 -11.64 7.90
C ARG A 26 10.39 -11.02 8.63
N GLU A 27 10.17 -9.72 8.46
CA GLU A 27 9.03 -9.03 9.08
C GLU A 27 7.70 -9.58 8.55
N MET A 28 7.58 -9.77 7.22
CA MET A 28 6.43 -10.40 6.59
C MET A 28 6.11 -11.76 7.21
N TYR A 29 7.12 -12.60 7.43
CA TYR A 29 6.94 -13.88 8.09
C TYR A 29 6.59 -13.72 9.58
N GLY A 30 7.19 -12.76 10.28
CA GLY A 30 6.92 -12.45 11.69
C GLY A 30 5.45 -12.16 11.95
N HIS A 31 4.83 -11.28 11.16
CA HIS A 31 3.40 -10.95 11.26
C HIS A 31 2.48 -11.85 10.44
N GLY A 32 3.00 -12.95 9.89
CA GLY A 32 2.21 -14.01 9.25
C GLY A 32 1.83 -13.79 7.78
N ILE A 33 2.02 -12.61 7.20
CA ILE A 33 1.72 -12.39 5.78
C ILE A 33 2.65 -13.21 4.88
N GLY A 34 3.92 -13.34 5.26
CA GLY A 34 4.92 -14.12 4.52
C GLY A 34 4.70 -15.63 4.55
N ARG A 35 3.67 -16.12 5.26
CA ARG A 35 3.25 -17.53 5.25
C ARG A 35 2.23 -17.84 4.16
N PHE A 36 1.57 -16.82 3.60
CA PHE A 36 0.60 -16.97 2.53
C PHE A 36 1.30 -17.10 1.18
N THR A 37 0.65 -17.84 0.27
CA THR A 37 0.94 -17.80 -1.16
C THR A 37 0.60 -16.43 -1.74
N LYS A 38 1.14 -16.13 -2.91
CA LYS A 38 0.90 -14.84 -3.58
C LYS A 38 -0.59 -14.62 -3.85
N GLU A 39 -1.29 -15.69 -4.23
CA GLU A 39 -2.71 -15.72 -4.55
C GLU A 39 -3.57 -15.47 -3.30
N GLU A 40 -3.20 -16.06 -2.17
CA GLU A 40 -3.85 -15.82 -0.88
C GLU A 40 -3.65 -14.37 -0.41
N VAL A 41 -2.44 -13.82 -0.58
CA VAL A 41 -2.16 -12.40 -0.27
C VAL A 41 -3.06 -11.49 -1.12
N TYR A 42 -3.20 -11.78 -2.41
CA TYR A 42 -4.11 -11.00 -3.26
C TYR A 42 -5.58 -11.15 -2.86
N THR A 43 -6.00 -12.36 -2.48
CA THR A 43 -7.37 -12.61 -2.02
C THR A 43 -7.67 -11.84 -0.74
N LEU A 44 -6.72 -11.79 0.20
CA LEU A 44 -6.82 -11.01 1.42
C LEU A 44 -6.91 -9.51 1.10
N MET A 45 -6.03 -9.02 0.23
CA MET A 45 -6.03 -7.62 -0.20
C MET A 45 -7.35 -7.22 -0.87
N GLU A 46 -7.92 -8.06 -1.73
CA GLU A 46 -9.23 -7.83 -2.35
C GLU A 46 -10.34 -7.73 -1.31
N LYS A 47 -10.35 -8.63 -0.33
CA LYS A 47 -11.29 -8.61 0.78
C LYS A 47 -11.17 -7.33 1.61
N ASP A 48 -9.94 -6.87 1.87
CA ASP A 48 -9.68 -5.63 2.61
C ASP A 48 -10.19 -4.41 1.82
N MET A 49 -9.94 -4.35 0.50
CA MET A 49 -10.44 -3.25 -0.34
C MET A 49 -11.97 -3.20 -0.36
N ARG A 50 -12.63 -4.35 -0.53
CA ARG A 50 -14.10 -4.45 -0.46
C ARG A 50 -14.64 -4.01 0.90
N THR A 51 -13.94 -4.36 1.97
CA THR A 51 -14.31 -3.98 3.33
C THR A 51 -14.17 -2.47 3.51
N LEU A 52 -13.08 -1.85 3.04
CA LEU A 52 -12.92 -0.40 3.05
C LEU A 52 -13.98 0.32 2.21
N ALA A 53 -14.30 -0.21 1.02
CA ALA A 53 -15.38 0.33 0.19
C ALA A 53 -16.74 0.26 0.89
N THR A 54 -17.03 -0.86 1.56
CA THR A 54 -18.26 -1.03 2.36
C THR A 54 -18.29 -0.10 3.57
N LEU A 55 -17.17 0.02 4.29
CA LEU A 55 -17.03 0.92 5.43
C LEU A 55 -17.13 2.38 5.02
N LEU A 56 -16.69 2.76 3.82
CA LEU A 56 -16.86 4.11 3.28
C LEU A 56 -18.32 4.32 2.87
N GLY A 57 -18.91 3.42 2.07
CA GLY A 57 -20.25 3.54 1.54
C GLY A 57 -20.49 4.92 0.93
N ASP A 58 -21.62 5.55 1.28
CA ASP A 58 -21.95 6.91 0.82
C ASP A 58 -21.34 8.04 1.67
N LYS A 59 -20.47 7.71 2.64
CA LYS A 59 -19.88 8.72 3.52
C LYS A 59 -18.74 9.45 2.81
N LYS A 60 -18.56 10.72 3.19
CA LYS A 60 -17.43 11.52 2.71
C LYS A 60 -16.08 10.97 3.20
N TYR A 61 -16.04 10.53 4.47
CA TYR A 61 -14.89 9.91 5.13
C TYR A 61 -15.34 8.66 5.90
N LEU A 62 -14.42 7.75 6.21
CA LEU A 62 -14.70 6.47 6.90
C LEU A 62 -15.43 6.69 8.23
N MET A 63 -15.03 7.71 8.99
CA MET A 63 -15.61 8.02 10.30
C MET A 63 -16.74 9.07 10.25
N GLY A 64 -17.26 9.39 9.06
CA GLY A 64 -18.40 10.29 8.86
C GLY A 64 -18.07 11.56 8.06
N PRO A 65 -18.63 12.73 8.41
CA PRO A 65 -18.51 13.93 7.58
C PRO A 65 -17.22 14.73 7.81
N LYS A 66 -16.50 14.49 8.92
CA LYS A 66 -15.24 15.16 9.24
C LYS A 66 -14.07 14.19 9.05
N LEU A 67 -12.95 14.74 8.58
CA LEU A 67 -11.72 13.98 8.42
C LEU A 67 -11.22 13.49 9.78
N SER A 68 -10.78 12.24 9.85
CA SER A 68 -10.22 11.64 11.05
C SER A 68 -8.81 11.08 10.81
N MET A 69 -8.12 10.70 11.89
CA MET A 69 -6.84 10.00 11.77
C MET A 69 -6.97 8.64 11.09
N VAL A 70 -8.16 8.00 11.14
CA VAL A 70 -8.42 6.73 10.45
C VAL A 70 -8.33 6.93 8.95
N ASP A 71 -8.94 8.00 8.43
CA ASP A 71 -8.89 8.34 7.01
C ASP A 71 -7.47 8.64 6.55
N ALA A 72 -6.72 9.43 7.32
CA ALA A 72 -5.32 9.72 7.03
C ALA A 72 -4.45 8.46 7.00
N THR A 73 -4.69 7.53 7.93
CA THR A 73 -3.97 6.26 8.00
C THR A 73 -4.32 5.35 6.82
N VAL A 74 -5.60 5.23 6.45
CA VAL A 74 -6.00 4.44 5.28
C VAL A 74 -5.40 5.04 4.01
N PHE A 75 -5.50 6.36 3.84
CA PHE A 75 -4.89 7.05 2.72
C PHE A 75 -3.38 6.82 2.62
N SER A 76 -2.65 6.89 3.74
CA SER A 76 -1.19 6.70 3.74
C SER A 76 -0.76 5.31 3.27
N HIS A 77 -1.60 4.28 3.45
CA HIS A 77 -1.34 2.93 2.95
C HIS A 77 -1.75 2.75 1.49
N LEU A 78 -2.85 3.38 1.06
CA LEU A 78 -3.36 3.26 -0.31
C LEU A 78 -2.57 4.11 -1.32
N ALA A 79 -2.09 5.29 -0.92
CA ALA A 79 -1.42 6.22 -1.82
C ALA A 79 -0.16 5.61 -2.48
N PRO A 80 0.77 4.95 -1.76
CA PRO A 80 1.90 4.29 -2.40
C PRO A 80 1.47 3.23 -3.42
N ALA A 81 0.45 2.43 -3.12
CA ALA A 81 -0.05 1.42 -4.04
C ALA A 81 -0.63 2.02 -5.34
N MET A 82 -1.22 3.22 -5.25
CA MET A 82 -1.77 3.94 -6.40
C MET A 82 -0.71 4.64 -7.25
N TRP A 83 0.21 5.38 -6.62
CA TRP A 83 1.13 6.27 -7.35
C TRP A 83 2.50 5.66 -7.63
N THR A 84 2.93 4.66 -6.85
CA THR A 84 4.27 4.07 -7.01
C THR A 84 4.26 2.73 -7.73
N LEU A 85 3.08 2.12 -7.93
CA LEU A 85 2.91 0.80 -8.54
C LEU A 85 1.90 0.81 -9.72
N PRO A 86 2.13 1.60 -10.78
CA PRO A 86 1.21 1.68 -11.92
C PRO A 86 1.14 0.35 -12.68
N GLY A 87 -0.06 0.02 -13.17
CA GLY A 87 -0.37 -1.20 -13.93
C GLY A 87 -0.51 -2.47 -13.09
N THR A 88 -0.41 -2.38 -11.77
CA THR A 88 -0.45 -3.55 -10.89
C THR A 88 -1.88 -3.89 -10.43
N ARG A 89 -2.12 -5.16 -10.06
CA ARG A 89 -3.41 -5.61 -9.51
C ARG A 89 -3.90 -4.76 -8.32
N PRO A 90 -3.06 -4.35 -7.35
CA PRO A 90 -3.46 -3.42 -6.30
C PRO A 90 -4.02 -2.09 -6.81
N GLU A 91 -3.37 -1.45 -7.79
CA GLU A 91 -3.84 -0.18 -8.36
C GLU A 91 -5.22 -0.36 -9.04
N GLN A 92 -5.38 -1.43 -9.82
CA GLN A 92 -6.64 -1.74 -10.49
C GLN A 92 -7.79 -1.96 -9.49
N LEU A 93 -7.51 -2.67 -8.40
CA LEU A 93 -8.48 -2.93 -7.35
C LEU A 93 -8.87 -1.67 -6.59
N ILE A 94 -7.90 -0.82 -6.25
CA ILE A 94 -8.19 0.44 -5.58
C ILE A 94 -9.04 1.34 -6.49
N LYS A 95 -8.71 1.46 -7.77
CA LYS A 95 -9.53 2.24 -8.73
C LYS A 95 -10.92 1.67 -8.97
N GLY A 96 -11.07 0.34 -8.90
CA GLY A 96 -12.33 -0.34 -9.14
C GLY A 96 -13.30 -0.31 -7.95
N GLU A 97 -12.77 -0.48 -6.74
CA GLU A 97 -13.58 -0.57 -5.50
C GLU A 97 -13.73 0.77 -4.79
N LEU A 98 -12.75 1.67 -4.92
CA LEU A 98 -12.76 2.99 -4.30
C LEU A 98 -12.75 4.05 -5.40
N THR A 99 -13.86 4.75 -5.60
CA THR A 99 -13.97 5.81 -6.60
C THR A 99 -12.86 6.83 -6.37
N THR A 100 -12.01 7.05 -7.39
CA THR A 100 -10.82 7.92 -7.35
C THR A 100 -11.10 9.31 -6.77
N ASN A 101 -12.34 9.80 -6.92
CA ASN A 101 -12.81 11.08 -6.39
C ASN A 101 -12.76 11.18 -4.85
N HIS A 102 -12.86 10.07 -4.11
CA HIS A 102 -12.83 10.08 -2.64
C HIS A 102 -11.41 10.00 -2.08
N ILE A 103 -10.51 9.32 -2.80
CA ILE A 103 -9.08 9.24 -2.43
C ILE A 103 -8.36 10.55 -2.80
N ALA A 104 -8.76 11.21 -3.89
CA ALA A 104 -8.12 12.44 -4.38
C ALA A 104 -8.46 13.70 -3.58
N CYS A 105 -9.44 13.69 -2.67
CA CYS A 105 -9.79 14.84 -1.83
C CYS A 105 -8.71 15.21 -0.78
N HIS A 106 -7.54 14.56 -0.80
CA HIS A 106 -6.48 14.68 0.21
C HIS A 106 -5.09 15.02 -0.36
N GLY A 107 -5.00 15.45 -1.63
CA GLY A 107 -3.79 16.01 -2.23
C GLY A 107 -3.85 17.52 -2.38
#